data_AF-A0A1M7JT78-F1
#
_entry.id   AF-A0A1M7JT78-F1
#
_cell.length_a   1.000
_cell.length_b   1.000
_cell.length_c   1.000
_cell.angle_alpha   90.00
_cell.angle_beta   90.00
_cell.angle_gamma   90.00
#
_symmetry.space_group_name_H-M   'P 1'
#
loop_
_entity.id
_entity.type
_entity.pdbx_description
1 polymer ?
#
loop_
_entity_poly.entity_id
_entity_poly.type
_entity_poly.pdbx_seq_one_letter_code
_entity_poly.pdbx_strand_id
1 'polypeptide(L)'
;MKRMIAGIIALTTVLCTLTGCGKDAADDVKDTSVETTAAQENTTEESNSGESVEAGSYEETVEEFFKAYIANDREKTFLMQYPDGFEDFIKVLLRTFDGDMTEEEIIDSFQSDIYNDYDEDKKISFKGIVDSEPLSDEEMGEMKEGYATLKWIVDYIDQNGGPDKVDPNVFNEESKKQDFDDLADSVKLDEAYNLKFEIQNDETGETSEGSMIVFRVEGEKNWLITEFNIEENVNDSGTEAMEAAASSLSKAGNTALVEMDEESLLGSALDKAFIVSSDDSMNYNVPDDFDTDIFKKKMKNYFEKMSELEWITVIKGGVVFYAAVDRVEDQQNVGTYPVGKVIIDQNLDYTDLDNENGEKSLKDIYDICVESIG
;
A
#
# COMPACT_ATOMS: atom_id res chain seq x y z
N MET A 1 6.97 34.95 -0.42
CA MET A 1 7.80 33.72 -0.57
C MET A 1 8.03 32.98 0.75
N LYS A 2 9.05 33.24 1.59
CA LYS A 2 9.33 32.37 2.76
C LYS A 2 8.25 32.30 3.86
N ARG A 3 7.33 33.28 3.94
CA ARG A 3 6.20 33.28 4.90
C ARG A 3 4.88 32.73 4.31
N MET A 4 4.77 32.60 2.99
CA MET A 4 3.61 32.00 2.30
C MET A 4 3.72 30.48 2.30
N ILE A 5 4.92 29.96 2.04
CA ILE A 5 5.19 28.50 2.07
C ILE A 5 4.92 27.92 3.47
N ALA A 6 5.18 28.67 4.55
CA ALA A 6 4.91 28.22 5.91
C ALA A 6 3.41 28.16 6.29
N GLY A 7 2.54 28.94 5.62
CA GLY A 7 1.09 28.90 5.85
C GLY A 7 0.43 27.69 5.18
N ILE A 8 0.90 27.35 3.98
CA ILE A 8 0.48 26.14 3.26
C ILE A 8 1.01 24.90 3.98
N ILE A 9 2.27 24.88 4.45
CA ILE A 9 2.80 23.76 5.24
C ILE A 9 1.97 23.50 6.50
N ALA A 10 1.51 24.53 7.21
CA ALA A 10 0.67 24.34 8.39
C ALA A 10 -0.71 23.74 8.03
N LEU A 11 -1.28 24.10 6.88
CA LEU A 11 -2.59 23.62 6.43
C LEU A 11 -2.50 22.25 5.74
N THR A 12 -1.41 21.96 5.02
CA THR A 12 -1.08 20.59 4.60
C THR A 12 -0.72 19.73 5.80
N THR A 13 -0.17 20.25 6.90
CA THR A 13 0.02 19.43 8.11
C THR A 13 -1.33 19.02 8.73
N VAL A 14 -2.36 19.89 8.67
CA VAL A 14 -3.74 19.57 9.12
C VAL A 14 -4.51 18.70 8.10
N LEU A 15 -4.16 18.76 6.81
CA LEU A 15 -4.66 17.81 5.81
C LEU A 15 -3.96 16.45 5.90
N CYS A 16 -2.66 16.43 6.22
CA CYS A 16 -1.88 15.22 6.46
C CYS A 16 -2.29 14.51 7.76
N THR A 17 -2.92 15.18 8.73
CA THR A 17 -3.54 14.48 9.88
C THR A 17 -4.78 13.69 9.47
N LEU A 18 -5.38 13.96 8.30
CA LEU A 18 -6.46 13.15 7.72
C LEU A 18 -5.94 12.06 6.76
N THR A 19 -4.66 12.11 6.35
CA THR A 19 -4.07 11.16 5.38
C THR A 19 -2.86 10.36 5.90
N GLY A 20 -2.50 10.38 7.19
CA GLY A 20 -1.67 9.28 7.69
C GLY A 20 -0.94 9.36 9.04
N CYS A 21 -0.52 8.15 9.41
CA CYS A 21 0.65 7.82 10.22
C CYS A 21 0.55 8.11 11.73
N GLY A 22 -0.12 7.20 12.44
CA GLY A 22 0.12 6.95 13.86
C GLY A 22 1.58 6.63 14.11
N LYS A 23 2.29 7.57 14.75
CA LYS A 23 3.67 7.40 15.19
C LYS A 23 3.65 7.07 16.68
N ASP A 24 4.07 5.86 17.01
CA ASP A 24 4.23 5.35 18.37
C ASP A 24 4.85 6.38 19.33
N ALA A 25 4.20 6.59 20.46
CA ALA A 25 4.83 7.08 21.69
C ALA A 25 4.19 6.45 22.93
N ALA A 26 4.80 5.33 23.32
CA ALA A 26 4.96 4.73 24.65
C ALA A 26 4.35 5.39 25.91
N ASP A 27 3.79 4.49 26.73
CA ASP A 27 3.81 4.45 28.20
C ASP A 27 3.34 5.68 29.00
N ASP A 28 2.12 5.61 29.55
CA ASP A 28 1.99 5.62 31.01
C ASP A 28 0.65 5.02 31.49
N VAL A 29 0.76 3.88 32.18
CA VAL A 29 -0.32 3.22 32.89
C VAL A 29 -0.63 3.98 34.19
N LYS A 30 -1.87 4.46 34.36
CA LYS A 30 -2.50 4.59 35.69
C LYS A 30 -3.99 4.26 35.68
N ASP A 31 -4.25 3.04 36.15
CA ASP A 31 -5.38 2.60 36.98
C ASP A 31 -6.31 3.72 37.51
N THR A 32 -7.61 3.70 37.18
CA THR A 32 -8.70 3.94 38.15
C THR A 32 -10.04 3.36 37.67
N SER A 33 -10.34 2.16 38.16
CA SER A 33 -11.62 1.63 38.67
C SER A 33 -12.92 2.48 38.61
N VAL A 34 -13.93 1.93 37.91
CA VAL A 34 -15.35 1.70 38.32
C VAL A 34 -16.25 2.94 38.51
N GLU A 35 -17.38 3.06 37.78
CA GLU A 35 -18.69 2.50 38.18
C GLU A 35 -19.80 2.80 37.14
N THR A 36 -20.59 1.77 36.86
CA THR A 36 -21.74 1.74 35.95
C THR A 36 -22.94 2.41 36.62
N THR A 37 -23.67 3.29 35.94
CA THR A 37 -25.08 3.56 36.30
C THR A 37 -25.90 3.90 35.07
N ALA A 38 -26.74 2.95 34.68
CA ALA A 38 -27.85 3.16 33.77
C ALA A 38 -28.94 3.97 34.48
N ALA A 39 -29.42 5.04 33.84
CA ALA A 39 -30.71 5.63 34.15
C ALA A 39 -31.35 6.14 32.86
N GLN A 40 -32.32 5.34 32.42
CA GLN A 40 -33.28 5.59 31.37
C GLN A 40 -34.26 6.68 31.83
N GLU A 41 -34.39 7.78 31.09
CA GLU A 41 -35.56 8.66 31.20
C GLU A 41 -36.04 9.09 29.82
N ASN A 42 -37.23 8.60 29.47
CA ASN A 42 -38.02 9.03 28.33
C ASN A 42 -38.37 10.51 28.47
N THR A 43 -38.13 11.33 27.46
CA THR A 43 -38.97 12.50 27.18
C THR A 43 -39.06 12.76 25.68
N THR A 44 -40.28 13.12 25.30
CA THR A 44 -40.96 13.09 24.02
C THR A 44 -40.41 14.06 22.97
N GLU A 45 -40.50 13.59 21.72
CA GLU A 45 -40.33 14.26 20.43
C GLU A 45 -40.82 15.72 20.37
N GLU A 46 -39.93 16.61 19.95
CA GLU A 46 -40.29 17.73 19.07
C GLU A 46 -39.64 17.49 17.70
N SER A 47 -40.46 16.96 16.80
CA SER A 47 -40.12 16.76 15.39
C SER A 47 -40.04 18.12 14.71
N ASN A 48 -38.81 18.57 14.43
CA ASN A 48 -38.57 19.62 13.45
C ASN A 48 -38.02 18.91 12.21
N SER A 49 -38.92 18.58 11.29
CA SER A 49 -38.59 17.95 10.02
C SER A 49 -37.84 18.94 9.13
N GLY A 50 -36.51 18.96 9.25
CA GLY A 50 -35.64 19.31 8.13
C GLY A 50 -35.76 18.19 7.10
N GLU A 51 -35.99 18.54 5.84
CA GLU A 51 -35.98 17.59 4.72
C GLU A 51 -34.65 16.83 4.74
N SER A 52 -34.66 15.58 5.24
CA SER A 52 -33.53 14.69 5.04
C SER A 52 -33.52 14.32 3.57
N VAL A 53 -32.60 14.92 2.82
CA VAL A 53 -32.20 14.36 1.53
C VAL A 53 -31.76 12.93 1.84
N GLU A 54 -32.45 11.93 1.29
CA GLU A 54 -32.03 10.53 1.40
C GLU A 54 -30.67 10.43 0.70
N ALA A 55 -29.58 10.51 1.48
CA ALA A 55 -28.27 10.13 1.01
C ALA A 55 -28.34 8.65 0.58
N GLY A 56 -27.69 8.32 -0.54
CA GLY A 56 -27.54 6.94 -0.99
C GLY A 56 -26.82 6.07 0.05
N SER A 57 -26.76 4.77 -0.20
CA SER A 57 -26.00 3.85 0.66
C SER A 57 -24.49 4.12 0.54
N TYR A 58 -23.70 3.83 1.58
CA TYR A 58 -22.25 4.05 1.51
C TYR A 58 -21.62 3.11 0.47
N GLU A 59 -22.20 1.93 0.23
CA GLU A 59 -21.77 0.98 -0.78
C GLU A 59 -21.86 1.57 -2.20
N GLU A 60 -22.91 2.34 -2.51
CA GLU A 60 -23.05 3.04 -3.79
C GLU A 60 -21.97 4.11 -3.96
N THR A 61 -21.64 4.86 -2.90
CA THR A 61 -20.56 5.85 -2.90
C THR A 61 -19.20 5.18 -3.11
N VAL A 62 -18.92 4.06 -2.45
CA VAL A 62 -17.67 3.31 -2.63
C VAL A 62 -17.54 2.81 -4.07
N GLU A 63 -18.60 2.22 -4.63
CA GLU A 63 -18.60 1.81 -6.04
C GLU A 63 -18.34 2.97 -7.00
N GLU A 64 -18.93 4.13 -6.74
CA GLU A 64 -18.74 5.33 -7.55
C GLU A 64 -17.30 5.86 -7.45
N PHE A 65 -16.70 5.78 -6.27
CA PHE A 65 -15.31 6.17 -6.04
C PHE A 65 -14.37 5.28 -6.84
N PHE A 66 -14.55 3.95 -6.80
CA PHE A 66 -13.74 3.03 -7.61
C PHE A 66 -13.91 3.25 -9.11
N LYS A 67 -15.12 3.53 -9.58
CA LYS A 67 -15.36 3.87 -11.00
C LYS A 67 -14.60 5.13 -11.40
N ALA A 68 -14.56 6.14 -10.54
CA ALA A 68 -13.79 7.37 -10.77
C ALA A 68 -12.28 7.10 -10.71
N TYR A 69 -11.81 6.37 -9.70
CA TYR A 69 -10.41 5.99 -9.52
C TYR A 69 -9.85 5.23 -10.74
N ILE A 70 -10.55 4.17 -11.17
CA ILE A 70 -10.16 3.35 -12.34
C ILE A 70 -10.16 4.19 -13.62
N ALA A 71 -11.05 5.17 -13.74
CA ALA A 71 -11.11 6.07 -14.89
C ALA A 71 -10.08 7.22 -14.84
N ASN A 72 -9.22 7.26 -13.83
CA ASN A 72 -8.33 8.39 -13.51
C ASN A 72 -9.08 9.74 -13.41
N ASP A 73 -10.31 9.72 -12.92
CA ASP A 73 -11.15 10.91 -12.72
C ASP A 73 -10.86 11.55 -11.36
N ARG A 74 -9.73 12.25 -11.30
CA ARG A 74 -9.17 12.84 -10.07
C ARG A 74 -10.02 13.95 -9.48
N GLU A 75 -10.70 14.72 -10.32
CA GLU A 75 -11.66 15.74 -9.87
C GLU A 75 -12.82 15.08 -9.14
N LYS A 76 -13.36 13.99 -9.69
CA LYS A 76 -14.46 13.27 -9.05
C LYS A 76 -14.04 12.59 -7.75
N THR A 77 -12.91 11.89 -7.71
CA THR A 77 -12.43 11.28 -6.45
C THR A 77 -12.13 12.35 -5.39
N PHE A 78 -11.57 13.49 -5.78
CA PHE A 78 -11.41 14.66 -4.90
C PHE A 78 -12.75 15.12 -4.32
N LEU A 79 -13.77 15.35 -5.14
CA LEU A 79 -15.09 15.81 -4.66
C LEU A 79 -15.80 14.81 -3.73
N MET A 80 -15.41 13.53 -3.77
CA MET A 80 -15.94 12.50 -2.87
C MET A 80 -15.20 12.43 -1.53
N GLN A 81 -14.09 13.16 -1.35
CA GLN A 81 -13.31 13.22 -0.11
C GLN A 81 -13.55 14.50 0.70
N TYR A 82 -13.99 15.58 0.05
CA TYR A 82 -14.09 16.92 0.64
C TYR A 82 -15.54 17.41 0.77
N PRO A 83 -15.83 18.35 1.69
CA PRO A 83 -17.16 18.95 1.83
C PRO A 83 -17.67 19.59 0.53
N ASP A 84 -18.99 19.65 0.36
CA ASP A 84 -19.61 20.42 -0.71
C ASP A 84 -19.07 21.87 -0.71
N GLY A 85 -18.61 22.36 -1.87
CA GLY A 85 -18.07 23.72 -2.02
C GLY A 85 -16.57 23.88 -1.75
N PHE A 86 -15.86 22.80 -1.39
CA PHE A 86 -14.41 22.87 -1.15
C PHE A 86 -13.58 23.31 -2.39
N GLU A 87 -14.10 23.17 -3.60
CA GLU A 87 -13.49 23.71 -4.83
C GLU A 87 -13.26 25.23 -4.77
N ASP A 88 -14.09 25.96 -4.03
CA ASP A 88 -13.90 27.40 -3.85
C ASP A 88 -12.64 27.71 -3.04
N PHE A 89 -12.20 26.80 -2.18
CA PHE A 89 -10.89 26.89 -1.54
C PHE A 89 -9.75 26.74 -2.55
N ILE A 90 -9.88 25.86 -3.55
CA ILE A 90 -8.89 25.72 -4.63
C ILE A 90 -8.73 27.04 -5.39
N LYS A 91 -9.85 27.73 -5.70
CA LYS A 91 -9.81 29.06 -6.33
C LYS A 91 -9.15 30.13 -5.45
N VAL A 92 -9.32 30.04 -4.13
CA VAL A 92 -8.61 30.92 -3.18
C VAL A 92 -7.10 30.61 -3.20
N LEU A 93 -6.72 29.34 -3.19
CA LEU A 93 -5.33 28.89 -3.26
C LEU A 93 -4.65 29.34 -4.55
N LEU A 94 -5.29 29.20 -5.71
CA LEU A 94 -4.71 29.60 -7.01
C LEU A 94 -4.24 31.06 -7.03
N ARG A 95 -4.99 31.95 -6.37
CA ARG A 95 -4.64 33.37 -6.27
C ARG A 95 -3.43 33.64 -5.38
N THR A 96 -2.94 32.63 -4.63
CA THR A 96 -1.67 32.71 -3.89
C THR A 96 -0.44 32.37 -4.74
N PHE A 97 -0.63 31.69 -5.86
CA PHE A 97 0.44 31.16 -6.71
C PHE A 97 0.78 32.04 -7.92
N ASP A 98 0.34 33.31 -7.95
CA ASP A 98 0.62 34.29 -9.02
C ASP A 98 0.36 33.76 -10.46
N GLY A 99 -0.48 32.73 -10.62
CA GLY A 99 -0.84 32.11 -11.92
C GLY A 99 0.05 30.95 -12.38
N ASP A 100 0.93 30.43 -11.53
CA ASP A 100 1.86 29.34 -11.86
C ASP A 100 1.23 27.94 -11.82
N MET A 101 -0.02 27.79 -11.37
CA MET A 101 -0.74 26.51 -11.32
C MET A 101 -2.17 26.64 -11.83
N THR A 102 -2.74 25.53 -12.31
CA THR A 102 -4.15 25.34 -12.67
C THR A 102 -4.95 24.66 -11.55
N GLU A 103 -6.29 24.68 -11.62
CA GLU A 103 -7.14 23.94 -10.67
C GLU A 103 -6.81 22.44 -10.68
N GLU A 104 -6.63 21.87 -11.88
CA GLU A 104 -6.25 20.48 -12.11
C GLU A 104 -4.92 20.12 -11.43
N GLU A 105 -3.88 20.95 -11.59
CA GLU A 105 -2.57 20.70 -10.95
C GLU A 105 -2.64 20.75 -9.41
N ILE A 106 -3.54 21.56 -8.85
CA ILE A 106 -3.77 21.57 -7.40
C ILE A 106 -4.52 20.30 -6.99
N ILE A 107 -5.60 19.93 -7.68
CA ILE A 107 -6.35 18.70 -7.40
C ILE A 107 -5.42 17.49 -7.48
N ASP A 108 -4.57 17.41 -8.50
CA ASP A 108 -3.53 16.38 -8.63
C ASP A 108 -2.62 16.32 -7.41
N SER A 109 -2.19 17.49 -6.89
CA SER A 109 -1.38 17.53 -5.67
C SER A 109 -2.14 17.02 -4.44
N PHE A 110 -3.44 17.32 -4.31
CA PHE A 110 -4.29 16.83 -3.22
C PHE A 110 -4.62 15.34 -3.33
N GLN A 111 -4.52 14.78 -4.54
CA GLN A 111 -4.79 13.37 -4.81
C GLN A 111 -3.51 12.56 -4.98
N SER A 112 -2.34 13.19 -4.76
CA SER A 112 -1.04 12.54 -4.96
C SER A 112 -0.90 11.26 -4.14
N ASP A 113 -1.31 11.24 -2.87
CA ASP A 113 -1.19 10.05 -2.01
C ASP A 113 -1.97 8.85 -2.58
N ILE A 114 -3.16 9.05 -3.14
CA ILE A 114 -3.98 7.95 -3.66
C ILE A 114 -3.61 7.55 -5.10
N TYR A 115 -2.93 8.42 -5.85
CA TYR A 115 -2.52 8.15 -7.23
C TYR A 115 -1.00 8.02 -7.41
N ASN A 116 -0.20 8.04 -6.34
CA ASN A 116 1.27 8.02 -6.43
C ASN A 116 1.76 6.78 -7.18
N ASP A 117 1.13 5.64 -6.91
CA ASP A 117 1.47 4.35 -7.51
C ASP A 117 0.39 3.87 -8.51
N TYR A 118 -0.48 4.79 -8.94
CA TYR A 118 -1.50 4.49 -9.95
C TYR A 118 -0.85 4.24 -11.31
N ASP A 119 -1.17 3.10 -11.91
CA ASP A 119 -0.70 2.68 -13.22
C ASP A 119 -1.90 2.61 -14.18
N GLU A 120 -1.94 3.52 -15.15
CA GLU A 120 -2.98 3.59 -16.18
C GLU A 120 -3.06 2.32 -17.05
N ASP A 121 -1.96 1.58 -17.17
CA ASP A 121 -1.92 0.35 -17.96
C ASP A 121 -2.42 -0.86 -17.15
N LYS A 122 -2.39 -0.81 -15.80
CA LYS A 122 -2.96 -1.86 -14.94
C LYS A 122 -4.49 -1.81 -14.98
N LYS A 123 -5.09 -2.84 -15.56
CA LYS A 123 -6.55 -3.03 -15.51
C LYS A 123 -6.92 -3.68 -14.19
N ILE A 124 -7.54 -2.90 -13.30
CA ILE A 124 -8.10 -3.41 -12.05
C ILE A 124 -9.62 -3.31 -12.06
N SER A 125 -10.28 -4.23 -11.35
CA SER A 125 -11.72 -4.18 -11.10
C SER A 125 -12.04 -4.31 -9.62
N PHE A 126 -12.94 -3.46 -9.14
CA PHE A 126 -13.50 -3.56 -7.79
C PHE A 126 -14.43 -4.78 -7.69
N LYS A 127 -14.19 -5.65 -6.71
CA LYS A 127 -15.00 -6.85 -6.47
C LYS A 127 -16.08 -6.65 -5.42
N GLY A 128 -15.83 -5.77 -4.46
CA GLY A 128 -16.80 -5.44 -3.43
C GLY A 128 -16.15 -5.17 -2.08
N ILE A 129 -17.00 -4.80 -1.13
CA ILE A 129 -16.65 -4.66 0.29
C ILE A 129 -16.69 -6.05 0.92
N VAL A 130 -15.60 -6.44 1.57
CA VAL A 130 -15.46 -7.74 2.24
C VAL A 130 -15.69 -7.66 3.74
N ASP A 131 -15.45 -6.48 4.33
CA ASP A 131 -15.65 -6.23 5.75
C ASP A 131 -16.00 -4.75 6.01
N SER A 132 -16.76 -4.50 7.07
CA SER A 132 -17.18 -3.15 7.47
C SER A 132 -17.30 -3.10 9.00
N GLU A 133 -16.44 -2.31 9.62
CA GLU A 133 -16.39 -2.13 11.06
C GLU A 133 -16.71 -0.67 11.40
N PRO A 134 -17.70 -0.38 12.25
CA PRO A 134 -17.93 0.99 12.72
C PRO A 134 -16.68 1.53 13.43
N LEU A 135 -16.35 2.79 13.19
CA LEU A 135 -15.24 3.44 13.88
C LEU A 135 -15.56 3.64 15.36
N SER A 136 -14.51 3.58 16.19
CA SER A 136 -14.61 3.84 17.63
C SER A 136 -14.89 5.32 17.90
N ASP A 137 -15.34 5.63 19.12
CA ASP A 137 -15.61 7.01 19.53
C ASP A 137 -14.36 7.91 19.45
N GLU A 138 -13.16 7.34 19.65
CA GLU A 138 -11.88 8.03 19.54
C GLU A 138 -11.57 8.38 18.09
N GLU A 139 -11.63 7.41 17.18
CA GLU A 139 -11.42 7.61 15.73
C GLU A 139 -12.46 8.57 15.14
N MET A 140 -13.72 8.48 15.59
CA MET A 140 -14.76 9.45 15.23
C MET A 140 -14.46 10.87 15.73
N GLY A 141 -13.78 11.00 16.87
CA GLY A 141 -13.32 12.30 17.39
C GLY A 141 -12.29 12.94 16.47
N GLU A 142 -11.26 12.19 16.08
CA GLU A 142 -10.20 12.67 15.19
C GLU A 142 -10.74 13.08 13.81
N MET A 143 -11.63 12.27 13.22
CA MET A 143 -12.30 12.63 11.97
C MET A 143 -13.14 13.91 12.09
N LYS A 144 -13.82 14.13 13.22
CA LYS A 144 -14.60 15.36 13.44
C LYS A 144 -13.71 16.59 13.42
N GLU A 145 -12.57 16.55 14.10
CA GLU A 145 -11.63 17.67 14.15
C GLU A 145 -11.11 18.04 12.76
N GLY A 146 -10.65 17.04 11.99
CA GLY A 146 -10.16 17.27 10.64
C GLY A 146 -11.27 17.77 9.71
N TYR A 147 -12.45 17.14 9.73
CA TYR A 147 -13.57 17.57 8.88
C TYR A 147 -14.11 18.96 9.27
N ALA A 148 -14.16 19.29 10.55
CA ALA A 148 -14.59 20.61 11.02
C ALA A 148 -13.68 21.72 10.53
N THR A 149 -12.38 21.45 10.41
CA THR A 149 -11.45 22.38 9.78
C THR A 149 -11.82 22.63 8.31
N LEU A 150 -12.09 21.57 7.54
CA LEU A 150 -12.49 21.69 6.14
C LEU A 150 -13.80 22.47 5.99
N LYS A 151 -14.78 22.18 6.85
CA LYS A 151 -16.07 22.87 6.86
C LYS A 151 -15.92 24.35 7.20
N TRP A 152 -15.09 24.69 8.19
CA TRP A 152 -14.80 26.08 8.53
C TRP A 152 -14.20 26.86 7.35
N ILE A 153 -13.33 26.23 6.56
CA ILE A 153 -12.75 26.85 5.36
C ILE A 153 -13.86 27.25 4.37
N VAL A 154 -14.77 26.32 4.05
CA VAL A 154 -15.89 26.55 3.14
C VAL A 154 -16.79 27.67 3.69
N ASP A 155 -17.21 27.55 4.96
CA ASP A 155 -18.07 28.53 5.61
C ASP A 155 -17.45 29.93 5.63
N TYR A 156 -16.15 30.03 5.90
CA TYR A 156 -15.44 31.30 5.88
C TYR A 156 -15.48 31.92 4.48
N ILE A 157 -15.23 31.13 3.43
CA ILE A 157 -15.22 31.63 2.05
C ILE A 157 -16.60 32.17 1.67
N ASP A 158 -17.65 31.42 2.00
CA ASP A 158 -19.04 31.79 1.73
C ASP A 158 -19.45 33.07 2.48
N GLN A 159 -19.17 33.13 3.79
CA GLN A 159 -19.49 34.28 4.63
C GLN A 159 -18.75 35.55 4.22
N ASN A 160 -17.58 35.40 3.59
CA ASN A 160 -16.78 36.52 3.07
C ASN A 160 -17.06 36.82 1.59
N GLY A 161 -18.17 36.31 1.05
CA GLY A 161 -18.72 36.71 -0.24
C GLY A 161 -18.17 35.94 -1.43
N GLY A 162 -17.65 34.74 -1.20
CA GLY A 162 -17.21 33.77 -2.20
C GLY A 162 -15.71 33.83 -2.53
N PRO A 163 -15.21 32.86 -3.30
CA PRO A 163 -13.79 32.66 -3.56
C PRO A 163 -13.14 33.89 -4.18
N ASP A 164 -13.81 34.60 -5.08
CA ASP A 164 -13.25 35.78 -5.76
C ASP A 164 -13.00 36.98 -4.83
N LYS A 165 -13.70 37.04 -3.68
CA LYS A 165 -13.66 38.21 -2.78
C LYS A 165 -12.75 38.01 -1.56
N VAL A 166 -12.52 36.77 -1.16
CA VAL A 166 -11.63 36.44 -0.05
C VAL A 166 -10.21 36.91 -0.38
N ASP A 167 -9.54 37.61 0.53
CA ASP A 167 -8.10 37.88 0.45
C ASP A 167 -7.35 36.69 1.05
N PRO A 168 -6.50 35.96 0.27
CA PRO A 168 -5.79 34.79 0.76
C PRO A 168 -4.87 35.07 1.97
N ASN A 169 -4.30 36.28 2.07
CA ASN A 169 -3.46 36.63 3.21
C ASN A 169 -4.29 36.80 4.48
N VAL A 170 -5.48 37.42 4.36
CA VAL A 170 -6.39 37.57 5.49
C VAL A 170 -6.92 36.20 5.91
N PHE A 171 -7.35 35.38 4.97
CA PHE A 171 -7.76 34.00 5.22
C PHE A 171 -6.70 33.21 6.00
N ASN A 172 -5.45 33.24 5.55
CA ASN A 172 -4.33 32.55 6.22
C ASN A 172 -4.01 33.10 7.62
N GLU A 173 -4.31 34.37 7.90
CA GLU A 173 -4.14 34.90 9.25
C GLU A 173 -5.34 34.57 10.15
N GLU A 174 -6.56 34.46 9.62
CA GLU A 174 -7.72 34.00 10.38
C GLU A 174 -7.69 32.49 10.67
N SER A 175 -7.19 31.67 9.74
CA SER A 175 -7.07 30.22 9.95
C SER A 175 -6.15 29.88 11.12
N LYS A 176 -5.05 30.62 11.31
CA LYS A 176 -4.12 30.45 12.44
C LYS A 176 -4.70 30.83 13.80
N LYS A 177 -5.84 31.53 13.83
CA LYS A 177 -6.51 31.92 15.08
C LYS A 177 -7.60 30.95 15.49
N GLN A 178 -7.96 30.00 14.62
CA GLN A 178 -8.98 29.03 14.96
C GLN A 178 -8.46 28.10 16.05
N ASP A 179 -9.35 27.79 16.97
CA ASP A 179 -9.17 26.71 17.92
C ASP A 179 -9.87 25.49 17.31
N PHE A 180 -9.09 24.52 16.84
CA PHE A 180 -9.62 23.39 16.07
C PHE A 180 -10.45 22.44 16.95
N ASP A 181 -10.13 22.36 18.25
CA ASP A 181 -10.89 21.60 19.23
C ASP A 181 -12.32 22.15 19.36
N ASP A 182 -12.47 23.49 19.39
CA ASP A 182 -13.78 24.16 19.45
C ASP A 182 -14.60 23.97 18.15
N LEU A 183 -13.94 23.77 17.00
CA LEU A 183 -14.61 23.55 15.72
C LEU A 183 -15.25 22.17 15.63
N ALA A 184 -14.68 21.14 16.28
CA ALA A 184 -15.19 19.77 16.24
C ALA A 184 -16.65 19.67 16.71
N ASP A 185 -17.04 20.47 17.72
CA ASP A 185 -18.41 20.54 18.24
C ASP A 185 -19.45 21.07 17.23
N SER A 186 -18.99 21.72 16.15
CA SER A 186 -19.87 22.22 15.08
C SER A 186 -20.22 21.16 14.04
N VAL A 187 -19.52 20.02 14.07
CA VAL A 187 -19.69 18.92 13.13
C VAL A 187 -20.35 17.74 13.82
N LYS A 188 -21.36 17.20 13.17
CA LYS A 188 -22.02 15.97 13.61
C LYS A 188 -21.82 14.88 12.57
N LEU A 189 -20.94 13.94 12.89
CA LEU A 189 -20.83 12.66 12.19
C LEU A 189 -21.99 11.77 12.63
N ASP A 190 -22.80 11.32 11.68
CA ASP A 190 -23.92 10.42 11.94
C ASP A 190 -23.44 8.97 12.00
N GLU A 191 -22.61 8.57 11.03
CA GLU A 191 -22.12 7.20 10.86
C GLU A 191 -20.73 7.24 10.21
N ALA A 192 -19.87 6.29 10.59
CA ALA A 192 -18.58 6.12 9.95
C ALA A 192 -18.06 4.69 10.11
N TYR A 193 -17.43 4.17 9.05
CA TYR A 193 -16.98 2.78 8.97
C TYR A 193 -15.57 2.71 8.39
N ASN A 194 -14.75 1.85 8.99
CA ASN A 194 -13.55 1.33 8.37
C ASN A 194 -13.95 0.14 7.48
N LEU A 195 -13.67 0.24 6.19
CA LEU A 195 -14.03 -0.76 5.21
C LEU A 195 -12.78 -1.50 4.74
N LYS A 196 -12.93 -2.81 4.55
CA LYS A 196 -12.03 -3.59 3.70
C LYS A 196 -12.73 -3.93 2.41
N PHE A 197 -12.01 -3.82 1.30
CA PHE A 197 -12.51 -4.17 -0.02
C PHE A 197 -11.54 -5.08 -0.75
N GLU A 198 -12.07 -5.76 -1.78
CA GLU A 198 -11.27 -6.58 -2.70
C GLU A 198 -11.23 -5.91 -4.09
N ILE A 199 -10.03 -5.86 -4.67
CA ILE A 199 -9.80 -5.56 -6.07
C ILE A 199 -9.19 -6.78 -6.78
N GLN A 200 -9.36 -6.85 -8.10
CA GLN A 200 -8.73 -7.87 -8.93
C GLN A 200 -7.93 -7.22 -10.04
N ASN A 201 -6.74 -7.75 -10.32
CA ASN A 201 -6.04 -7.49 -11.57
C ASN A 201 -6.74 -8.28 -12.69
N ASP A 202 -7.28 -7.59 -13.68
CA ASP A 202 -8.06 -8.21 -14.76
C ASP A 202 -7.19 -9.01 -15.73
N GLU A 203 -5.86 -8.81 -15.73
CA GLU A 203 -4.90 -9.51 -16.57
C GLU A 203 -4.42 -10.82 -15.95
N THR A 204 -4.06 -10.81 -14.66
CA THR A 204 -3.59 -12.02 -13.93
C THR A 204 -4.73 -12.78 -13.27
N GLY A 205 -5.83 -12.10 -12.93
CA GLY A 205 -6.93 -12.65 -12.15
C GLY A 205 -6.68 -12.69 -10.64
N GLU A 206 -5.51 -12.24 -10.18
CA GLU A 206 -5.18 -12.17 -8.76
C GLU A 206 -6.01 -11.11 -8.04
N THR A 207 -6.34 -11.38 -6.78
CA THR A 207 -7.07 -10.44 -5.93
C THR A 207 -6.17 -9.87 -4.85
N SER A 208 -6.48 -8.66 -4.42
CA SER A 208 -5.81 -7.99 -3.30
C SER A 208 -6.84 -7.22 -2.49
N GLU A 209 -6.53 -7.06 -1.21
CA GLU A 209 -7.36 -6.29 -0.30
C GLU A 209 -6.84 -4.86 -0.20
N GLY A 210 -7.75 -3.93 0.05
CA GLY A 210 -7.42 -2.58 0.46
C GLY A 210 -8.38 -2.10 1.52
N SER A 211 -8.12 -0.89 2.03
CA SER A 211 -8.92 -0.28 3.08
C SER A 211 -9.26 1.16 2.75
N MET A 212 -10.38 1.62 3.31
CA MET A 212 -10.81 3.01 3.26
C MET A 212 -11.71 3.31 4.45
N ILE A 213 -11.82 4.57 4.82
CA ILE A 213 -12.85 5.04 5.72
C ILE A 213 -13.96 5.69 4.91
N VAL A 214 -15.20 5.37 5.23
CA VAL A 214 -16.39 6.04 4.71
C VAL A 214 -17.19 6.64 5.86
N PHE A 215 -17.64 7.88 5.72
CA PHE A 215 -18.33 8.57 6.79
C PHE A 215 -19.42 9.51 6.28
N ARG A 216 -20.41 9.77 7.13
CA ARG A 216 -21.56 10.62 6.86
C ARG A 216 -21.58 11.78 7.84
N VAL A 217 -21.73 12.98 7.29
CA VAL A 217 -21.86 14.21 8.08
C VAL A 217 -23.26 14.80 7.90
N GLU A 218 -23.88 15.25 9.00
CA GLU A 218 -25.17 15.94 8.94
C GLU A 218 -25.04 17.22 8.09
N GLY A 219 -25.93 17.37 7.11
CA GLY A 219 -25.97 18.52 6.20
C GLY A 219 -25.24 18.32 4.88
N GLU A 220 -24.38 17.30 4.76
CA GLU A 220 -23.80 16.89 3.49
C GLU A 220 -24.76 15.97 2.72
N LYS A 221 -24.70 16.02 1.39
CA LYS A 221 -25.62 15.22 0.56
C LYS A 221 -25.17 13.77 0.39
N ASN A 222 -23.86 13.54 0.40
CA ASN A 222 -23.24 12.26 0.07
C ASN A 222 -22.42 11.75 1.26
N TRP A 223 -22.12 10.45 1.23
CA TRP A 223 -21.02 9.91 2.03
C TRP A 223 -19.70 10.44 1.50
N LEU A 224 -18.73 10.57 2.40
CA LEU A 224 -17.38 11.00 2.11
C LEU A 224 -16.42 9.85 2.36
N ILE A 225 -15.33 9.83 1.61
CA ILE A 225 -14.27 8.81 1.70
C ILE A 225 -13.00 9.48 2.20
N THR A 226 -12.20 8.77 2.99
CA THR A 226 -10.83 9.15 3.34
C THR A 226 -9.98 7.90 3.54
N GLU A 227 -8.67 8.08 3.72
CA GLU A 227 -7.70 7.00 4.01
C GLU A 227 -7.78 5.83 3.03
N PHE A 228 -7.97 6.14 1.74
CA PHE A 228 -7.98 5.13 0.69
C PHE A 228 -6.59 4.56 0.48
N ASN A 229 -6.43 3.28 0.78
CA ASN A 229 -5.20 2.54 0.61
C ASN A 229 -5.49 1.25 -0.14
N ILE A 230 -4.85 1.10 -1.30
CA ILE A 230 -4.73 -0.21 -1.95
C ILE A 230 -3.42 -0.81 -1.44
N GLU A 231 -3.46 -1.96 -0.80
CA GLU A 231 -2.21 -2.70 -0.61
C GLU A 231 -1.74 -3.14 -2.00
N GLU A 232 -0.63 -2.56 -2.49
CA GLU A 232 0.00 -2.88 -3.79
C GLU A 232 0.60 -4.30 -3.87
N ASN A 233 0.01 -5.26 -3.14
CA ASN A 233 0.53 -6.61 -3.02
C ASN A 233 0.31 -7.48 -4.27
N VAL A 234 -0.22 -6.95 -5.38
CA VAL A 234 -0.39 -7.72 -6.60
C VAL A 234 0.96 -8.09 -7.24
N ASN A 235 2.03 -7.28 -7.10
CA ASN A 235 3.34 -7.62 -7.69
C ASN A 235 4.47 -7.81 -6.66
N ASP A 236 4.53 -7.03 -5.57
CA ASP A 236 5.68 -7.07 -4.65
C ASP A 236 5.62 -8.20 -3.61
N SER A 237 4.42 -8.60 -3.15
CA SER A 237 4.30 -9.68 -2.14
C SER A 237 4.74 -11.05 -2.69
N GLY A 238 4.52 -11.29 -3.99
CA GLY A 238 4.97 -12.48 -4.70
C GLY A 238 6.50 -12.53 -4.77
N THR A 239 7.11 -11.46 -5.26
CA THR A 239 8.58 -11.36 -5.42
C THR A 239 9.29 -11.42 -4.07
N GLU A 240 8.89 -10.65 -3.06
CA GLU A 240 9.51 -10.71 -1.72
C GLU A 240 9.39 -12.09 -1.07
N ALA A 241 8.22 -12.73 -1.19
CA ALA A 241 8.02 -14.09 -0.68
C ALA A 241 8.91 -15.10 -1.41
N MET A 242 9.10 -14.94 -2.73
CA MET A 242 9.99 -15.79 -3.52
C MET A 242 11.46 -15.49 -3.21
N GLU A 243 11.86 -14.24 -2.97
CA GLU A 243 13.21 -13.87 -2.56
C GLU A 243 13.56 -14.44 -1.17
N ALA A 244 12.62 -14.37 -0.22
CA ALA A 244 12.74 -15.01 1.07
C ALA A 244 12.85 -16.54 0.94
N ALA A 245 12.10 -17.14 0.00
CA ALA A 245 12.20 -18.55 -0.33
C ALA A 245 13.56 -18.91 -0.95
N ALA A 246 14.09 -18.13 -1.90
CA ALA A 246 15.41 -18.32 -2.50
C ALA A 246 16.54 -18.20 -1.44
N SER A 247 16.44 -17.24 -0.53
CA SER A 247 17.36 -17.12 0.60
C SER A 247 17.32 -18.36 1.51
N SER A 248 16.12 -18.86 1.80
CA SER A 248 15.93 -20.06 2.62
C SER A 248 16.47 -21.31 1.91
N LEU A 249 16.23 -21.43 0.60
CA LEU A 249 16.76 -22.51 -0.23
C LEU A 249 18.31 -22.50 -0.24
N SER A 250 18.93 -21.33 -0.40
CA SER A 250 20.39 -21.18 -0.33
C SER A 250 20.96 -21.61 1.03
N LYS A 251 20.32 -21.23 2.14
CA LYS A 251 20.72 -21.67 3.50
C LYS A 251 20.57 -23.18 3.68
N ALA A 252 19.46 -23.75 3.20
CA ALA A 252 19.22 -25.19 3.23
C ALA A 252 20.26 -25.96 2.41
N GLY A 253 20.59 -25.46 1.21
CA GLY A 253 21.64 -26.01 0.36
C GLY A 253 23.02 -25.95 1.00
N ASN A 254 23.42 -24.80 1.55
CA ASN A 254 24.69 -24.70 2.27
C ASN A 254 24.76 -25.64 3.49
N THR A 255 23.66 -25.80 4.24
CA THR A 255 23.59 -26.74 5.37
C THR A 255 23.72 -28.19 4.88
N ALA A 256 23.04 -28.54 3.79
CA ALA A 256 23.16 -29.86 3.18
C ALA A 256 24.59 -30.17 2.69
N LEU A 257 25.28 -29.19 2.09
CA LEU A 257 26.68 -29.33 1.67
C LEU A 257 27.62 -29.55 2.86
N VAL A 258 27.41 -28.85 3.98
CA VAL A 258 28.20 -29.06 5.21
C VAL A 258 28.01 -30.49 5.73
N GLU A 259 26.78 -30.99 5.81
CA GLU A 259 26.55 -32.38 6.23
C GLU A 259 27.16 -33.40 5.25
N MET A 260 27.08 -33.13 3.95
CA MET A 260 27.73 -33.98 2.95
C MET A 260 29.25 -33.96 3.09
N ASP A 261 29.86 -32.82 3.44
CA ASP A 261 31.30 -32.73 3.70
C ASP A 261 31.71 -33.57 4.91
N GLU A 262 30.96 -33.46 6.01
CA GLU A 262 31.17 -34.27 7.22
C GLU A 262 31.08 -35.78 6.93
N GLU A 263 30.22 -36.17 5.99
CA GLU A 263 30.06 -37.55 5.51
C GLU A 263 31.05 -37.93 4.39
N SER A 264 31.93 -37.01 3.96
CA SER A 264 32.87 -37.19 2.84
C SER A 264 32.20 -37.48 1.49
N LEU A 265 31.04 -36.85 1.25
CA LEU A 265 30.18 -37.02 0.06
C LEU A 265 30.25 -35.85 -0.93
N LEU A 266 31.05 -34.81 -0.69
CA LEU A 266 31.18 -33.69 -1.65
C LEU A 266 31.95 -34.07 -2.92
N GLY A 267 32.82 -35.08 -2.87
CA GLY A 267 33.58 -35.52 -4.05
C GLY A 267 34.36 -34.37 -4.71
N SER A 268 34.30 -34.30 -6.04
CA SER A 268 34.94 -33.27 -6.87
C SER A 268 34.12 -31.98 -7.03
N ALA A 269 33.01 -31.82 -6.29
CA ALA A 269 32.16 -30.62 -6.30
C ALA A 269 32.87 -29.31 -5.87
N LEU A 270 34.11 -29.40 -5.40
CA LEU A 270 34.94 -28.25 -5.04
C LEU A 270 35.61 -27.59 -6.26
N ASP A 271 35.75 -28.31 -7.38
CA ASP A 271 36.64 -27.89 -8.47
C ASP A 271 35.99 -26.95 -9.49
N LYS A 272 34.67 -27.03 -9.66
CA LYS A 272 33.92 -26.29 -10.68
C LYS A 272 32.54 -25.86 -10.19
N ALA A 273 31.98 -24.87 -10.87
CA ALA A 273 30.60 -24.48 -10.69
C ALA A 273 29.66 -25.45 -11.43
N PHE A 274 28.52 -25.77 -10.82
CA PHE A 274 27.48 -26.61 -11.40
C PHE A 274 26.10 -26.20 -10.89
N ILE A 275 25.05 -26.64 -11.59
CA ILE A 275 23.65 -26.35 -11.24
C ILE A 275 22.96 -27.64 -10.80
N VAL A 276 22.27 -27.58 -9.66
CA VAL A 276 21.29 -28.58 -9.25
C VAL A 276 19.93 -27.92 -9.21
N SER A 277 18.94 -28.55 -9.83
CA SER A 277 17.56 -28.04 -9.99
C SER A 277 16.54 -29.00 -9.38
N SER A 278 15.33 -28.50 -9.07
CA SER A 278 14.16 -29.32 -8.78
C SER A 278 13.86 -30.30 -9.92
N ASP A 279 14.03 -29.87 -11.18
CA ASP A 279 13.95 -30.69 -12.38
C ASP A 279 15.33 -31.22 -12.77
N ASP A 280 15.51 -32.54 -12.73
CA ASP A 280 16.78 -33.19 -13.10
C ASP A 280 17.21 -32.89 -14.53
N SER A 281 16.29 -32.53 -15.43
CA SER A 281 16.62 -32.14 -16.81
C SER A 281 17.38 -30.81 -16.91
N MET A 282 17.31 -29.99 -15.85
CA MET A 282 18.01 -28.71 -15.71
C MET A 282 19.27 -28.81 -14.83
N ASN A 283 19.70 -30.02 -14.47
CA ASN A 283 21.01 -30.20 -13.85
C ASN A 283 22.11 -29.93 -14.90
N TYR A 284 23.12 -29.14 -14.54
CA TYR A 284 24.17 -28.72 -15.48
C TYR A 284 25.57 -28.83 -14.85
N ASN A 285 26.50 -29.45 -15.58
CA ASN A 285 27.90 -29.68 -15.15
C ASN A 285 28.07 -30.36 -13.78
N VAL A 286 27.05 -31.11 -13.31
CA VAL A 286 27.12 -31.85 -12.05
C VAL A 286 28.24 -32.89 -12.14
N PRO A 287 29.19 -32.93 -11.18
CA PRO A 287 30.24 -33.94 -11.16
C PRO A 287 29.67 -35.36 -11.00
N ASP A 288 30.28 -36.34 -11.68
CA ASP A 288 29.84 -37.75 -11.64
C ASP A 288 29.82 -38.37 -10.23
N ASP A 289 30.61 -37.80 -9.31
CA ASP A 289 30.73 -38.25 -7.92
C ASP A 289 29.91 -37.42 -6.92
N PHE A 290 29.12 -36.45 -7.39
CA PHE A 290 28.19 -35.68 -6.55
C PHE A 290 26.80 -36.32 -6.57
N ASP A 291 26.31 -36.72 -5.40
CA ASP A 291 24.99 -37.35 -5.26
C ASP A 291 23.88 -36.28 -5.09
N THR A 292 23.23 -35.93 -6.21
CA THR A 292 22.15 -34.94 -6.24
C THR A 292 20.93 -35.37 -5.43
N ASP A 293 20.66 -36.67 -5.33
CA ASP A 293 19.50 -37.19 -4.59
C ASP A 293 19.72 -37.03 -3.09
N ILE A 294 20.93 -37.32 -2.60
CA ILE A 294 21.31 -37.08 -1.20
C ILE A 294 21.26 -35.59 -0.89
N PHE A 295 21.80 -34.75 -1.78
CA PHE A 295 21.77 -33.30 -1.61
C PHE A 295 20.33 -32.77 -1.47
N LYS A 296 19.45 -33.09 -2.43
CA LYS A 296 18.02 -32.72 -2.39
C LYS A 296 17.33 -33.24 -1.13
N LYS A 297 17.59 -34.49 -0.75
CA LYS A 297 17.02 -35.10 0.45
C LYS A 297 17.44 -34.37 1.73
N LYS A 298 18.71 -33.97 1.85
CA LYS A 298 19.21 -33.21 3.00
C LYS A 298 18.63 -31.80 3.03
N MET A 299 18.57 -31.12 1.88
CA MET A 299 17.96 -29.79 1.79
C MET A 299 16.49 -29.78 2.24
N LYS A 300 15.72 -30.83 1.88
CA LYS A 300 14.31 -30.97 2.29
C LYS A 300 14.10 -30.93 3.81
N ASN A 301 15.10 -31.30 4.61
CA ASN A 301 15.02 -31.21 6.08
C ASN A 301 15.02 -29.75 6.59
N TYR A 302 15.46 -28.80 5.77
CA TYR A 302 15.66 -27.40 6.12
C TYR A 302 14.81 -26.44 5.28
N PHE A 303 14.15 -26.94 4.23
CA PHE A 303 13.28 -26.16 3.37
C PHE A 303 12.05 -26.97 2.99
N GLU A 304 10.96 -26.78 3.74
CA GLU A 304 9.73 -27.59 3.61
C GLU A 304 9.01 -27.36 2.28
N LYS A 305 9.12 -26.14 1.71
CA LYS A 305 8.50 -25.73 0.44
C LYS A 305 9.17 -26.31 -0.81
N MET A 306 10.18 -27.17 -0.64
CA MET A 306 10.97 -27.73 -1.75
C MET A 306 10.15 -28.47 -2.81
N SER A 307 8.98 -29.03 -2.45
CA SER A 307 8.09 -29.72 -3.39
C SER A 307 6.99 -28.84 -4.00
N GLU A 308 6.86 -27.61 -3.54
CA GLU A 308 5.81 -26.66 -3.95
C GLU A 308 6.35 -25.63 -4.97
N LEU A 309 7.67 -25.61 -5.17
CA LEU A 309 8.38 -24.61 -5.96
C LEU A 309 9.27 -25.27 -7.01
N GLU A 310 9.41 -24.62 -8.15
CA GLU A 310 10.51 -24.87 -9.09
C GLU A 310 11.74 -24.10 -8.62
N TRP A 311 12.92 -24.68 -8.70
CA TRP A 311 14.12 -24.02 -8.20
C TRP A 311 15.40 -24.49 -8.87
N ILE A 312 16.39 -23.61 -8.88
CA ILE A 312 17.77 -23.93 -9.23
C ILE A 312 18.73 -23.42 -8.14
N THR A 313 19.85 -24.12 -7.98
CA THR A 313 20.96 -23.68 -7.14
C THR A 313 22.27 -23.79 -7.92
N VAL A 314 23.10 -22.74 -7.86
CA VAL A 314 24.46 -22.76 -8.41
C VAL A 314 25.44 -23.02 -7.28
N ILE A 315 26.18 -24.11 -7.38
CA ILE A 315 27.13 -24.57 -6.38
C ILE A 315 28.54 -24.43 -6.95
N LYS A 316 29.46 -23.86 -6.17
CA LYS A 316 30.89 -23.80 -6.49
C LYS A 316 31.68 -23.89 -5.20
N GLY A 317 32.80 -24.60 -5.19
CA GLY A 317 33.67 -24.66 -4.02
C GLY A 317 32.98 -25.17 -2.74
N GLY A 318 31.97 -26.02 -2.89
CA GLY A 318 31.22 -26.58 -1.75
C GLY A 318 30.23 -25.62 -1.07
N VAL A 319 29.86 -24.51 -1.72
CA VAL A 319 28.83 -23.59 -1.22
C VAL A 319 27.80 -23.27 -2.30
N VAL A 320 26.56 -23.02 -1.90
CA VAL A 320 25.53 -22.45 -2.78
C VAL A 320 25.80 -20.96 -2.93
N PHE A 321 26.22 -20.57 -4.13
CA PHE A 321 26.52 -19.18 -4.50
C PHE A 321 25.28 -18.44 -4.97
N TYR A 322 24.33 -19.14 -5.59
CA TYR A 322 23.12 -18.54 -6.11
C TYR A 322 21.96 -19.50 -6.00
N ALA A 323 20.77 -18.95 -5.78
CA ALA A 323 19.52 -19.70 -5.83
C ALA A 323 18.46 -18.86 -6.54
N ALA A 324 17.62 -19.50 -7.33
CA ALA A 324 16.41 -18.89 -7.87
C ALA A 324 15.24 -19.85 -7.68
N VAL A 325 14.07 -19.29 -7.38
CA VAL A 325 12.85 -20.05 -7.11
C VAL A 325 11.67 -19.41 -7.80
N ASP A 326 10.75 -20.25 -8.25
CA ASP A 326 9.52 -19.85 -8.91
C ASP A 326 8.37 -20.75 -8.43
N ARG A 327 7.14 -20.27 -8.53
CA ARG A 327 5.96 -21.09 -8.24
C ARG A 327 5.69 -21.99 -9.43
N VAL A 328 5.40 -23.27 -9.17
CA VAL A 328 5.06 -24.25 -10.23
C VAL A 328 3.87 -23.79 -11.08
N GLU A 329 2.95 -23.01 -10.51
CA GLU A 329 1.70 -22.59 -11.15
C GLU A 329 1.79 -21.19 -11.81
N ASP A 330 2.82 -20.41 -11.52
CA ASP A 330 2.80 -18.95 -11.69
C ASP A 330 4.19 -18.44 -12.12
N GLN A 331 4.57 -18.73 -13.36
CA GLN A 331 5.93 -18.56 -13.91
C GLN A 331 6.36 -17.09 -14.15
N GLN A 332 5.90 -16.15 -13.34
CA GLN A 332 6.10 -14.71 -13.53
C GLN A 332 6.88 -14.04 -12.39
N ASN A 333 6.93 -14.66 -11.19
CA ASN A 333 7.53 -14.07 -10.00
C ASN A 333 8.75 -14.86 -9.52
N VAL A 334 9.91 -14.69 -10.17
CA VAL A 334 11.14 -15.40 -9.78
C VAL A 334 11.87 -14.67 -8.66
N GLY A 335 11.96 -15.32 -7.49
CA GLY A 335 12.78 -14.85 -6.38
C GLY A 335 14.22 -15.32 -6.51
N THR A 336 15.18 -14.47 -6.12
CA THR A 336 16.61 -14.77 -6.28
C THR A 336 17.39 -14.55 -4.98
N TYR A 337 18.50 -15.28 -4.84
CA TYR A 337 19.50 -15.07 -3.81
C TYR A 337 20.89 -15.03 -4.45
N PRO A 338 21.65 -13.93 -4.31
CA PRO A 338 21.29 -12.67 -3.63
C PRO A 338 20.06 -11.96 -4.26
N VAL A 339 19.33 -11.21 -3.42
CA VAL A 339 18.09 -10.49 -3.76
C VAL A 339 18.27 -9.57 -4.96
N GLY A 340 17.36 -9.64 -5.94
CA GLY A 340 17.38 -8.84 -7.16
C GLY A 340 18.63 -9.01 -8.03
N LYS A 341 19.39 -10.10 -7.90
CA LYS A 341 20.65 -10.31 -8.64
C LYS A 341 20.61 -11.50 -9.61
N VAL A 342 21.49 -11.47 -10.60
CA VAL A 342 21.83 -12.62 -11.45
C VAL A 342 23.34 -12.73 -11.66
N ILE A 343 23.85 -13.95 -11.81
CA ILE A 343 25.27 -14.22 -12.11
C ILE A 343 25.59 -13.78 -13.53
N ILE A 344 26.74 -13.12 -13.74
CA ILE A 344 27.18 -12.63 -15.07
C ILE A 344 28.50 -13.20 -15.57
N ASP A 345 29.27 -13.89 -14.74
CA ASP A 345 30.56 -14.46 -15.19
C ASP A 345 31.01 -15.69 -14.38
N GLN A 346 32.13 -16.29 -14.84
CA GLN A 346 32.75 -17.46 -14.21
C GLN A 346 33.39 -17.14 -12.84
N ASN A 347 33.61 -15.87 -12.52
CA ASN A 347 34.02 -15.44 -11.18
C ASN A 347 32.84 -15.44 -10.20
N LEU A 348 31.62 -15.61 -10.71
CA LEU A 348 30.36 -15.50 -9.98
C LEU A 348 30.08 -14.08 -9.48
N ASP A 349 30.47 -13.08 -10.28
CA ASP A 349 30.02 -11.71 -10.05
C ASP A 349 28.53 -11.57 -10.36
N TYR A 350 27.89 -10.59 -9.72
CA TYR A 350 26.46 -10.33 -9.84
C TYR A 350 26.18 -9.00 -10.53
N THR A 351 25.11 -8.95 -11.32
CA THR A 351 24.48 -7.70 -11.75
C THR A 351 23.06 -7.61 -11.21
N ASP A 352 22.53 -6.40 -11.13
CA ASP A 352 21.10 -6.17 -10.91
C ASP A 352 20.30 -6.81 -12.05
N LEU A 353 19.23 -7.52 -11.68
CA LEU A 353 18.20 -7.90 -12.64
C LEU A 353 17.53 -6.62 -13.12
N ASP A 354 17.95 -6.13 -14.30
CA ASP A 354 17.35 -4.94 -14.91
C ASP A 354 15.85 -5.19 -15.17
N ASN A 355 14.99 -4.54 -14.38
CA ASN A 355 13.54 -4.52 -14.57
C ASN A 355 13.12 -3.82 -15.88
N GLU A 356 14.05 -3.19 -16.61
CA GLU A 356 13.75 -2.40 -17.83
C GLU A 356 13.36 -3.26 -19.06
N ASN A 357 13.42 -4.59 -19.01
CA ASN A 357 13.09 -5.47 -20.16
C ASN A 357 12.10 -6.61 -19.87
N GLY A 358 11.25 -6.45 -18.86
CA GLY A 358 10.20 -7.44 -18.50
C GLY A 358 10.70 -8.51 -17.53
N GLU A 359 9.76 -9.04 -16.75
CA GLU A 359 9.96 -10.13 -15.78
C GLU A 359 10.66 -11.32 -16.45
N LYS A 360 11.77 -11.79 -15.85
CA LYS A 360 12.51 -12.95 -16.35
C LYS A 360 11.94 -14.23 -15.74
N SER A 361 11.68 -15.23 -16.58
CA SER A 361 11.27 -16.56 -16.11
C SER A 361 12.44 -17.30 -15.45
N LEU A 362 12.15 -18.35 -14.67
CA LEU A 362 13.19 -19.20 -14.07
C LEU A 362 14.09 -19.82 -15.14
N LYS A 363 13.53 -20.09 -16.32
CA LYS A 363 14.26 -20.59 -17.49
C LYS A 363 15.26 -19.56 -18.01
N ASP A 364 14.88 -18.29 -18.11
CA ASP A 364 15.79 -17.23 -18.56
C ASP A 364 16.95 -17.07 -17.58
N ILE A 365 16.67 -17.12 -16.27
CA ILE A 365 17.69 -17.08 -15.22
C ILE A 365 18.60 -18.31 -15.29
N TYR A 366 18.05 -19.49 -15.53
CA TYR A 366 18.81 -20.72 -15.74
C TYR A 366 19.76 -20.60 -16.94
N ASP A 367 19.27 -20.12 -18.10
CA ASP A 367 20.07 -19.98 -19.31
C ASP A 367 21.24 -18.99 -19.10
N ILE A 368 21.01 -17.88 -18.37
CA ILE A 368 22.06 -16.94 -17.96
C ILE A 368 23.10 -17.63 -17.05
N CYS A 369 22.65 -18.43 -16.09
CA CYS A 369 23.55 -19.16 -15.20
C CYS A 369 24.40 -20.17 -15.98
N VAL A 370 23.80 -20.91 -16.92
CA VAL A 370 24.52 -21.87 -17.79
C VAL A 370 25.57 -21.16 -18.64
N GLU A 371 25.24 -20.03 -19.26
CA GLU A 371 26.20 -19.23 -20.03
C GLU A 371 27.35 -18.71 -19.17
N SER A 372 27.05 -18.32 -17.92
CA SER A 372 28.04 -17.74 -17.01
C SER A 372 29.01 -18.77 -16.43
N ILE A 373 28.58 -20.02 -16.23
CA ILE A 373 29.41 -21.08 -15.60
C ILE A 373 29.95 -22.13 -16.58
N GLY A 374 29.42 -22.18 -17.81
CA GLY A 374 29.95 -22.98 -18.92
C GLY A 374 31.25 -22.41 -19.48
#